data_AF-A0A4R5NTQ1-F1
#
_entry.id   AF-A0A4R5NTQ1-F1
#
_cell.length_a   1.000
_cell.length_b   1.000
_cell.length_c   1.000
_cell.angle_alpha   90.00
_cell.angle_beta   90.00
_cell.angle_gamma   90.00
#
_symmetry.space_group_name_H-M   'P 1'
#
loop_
_entity.id
_entity.type
_entity.pdbx_description
1 polymer ?
#
loop_
_entity_poly.entity_id
_entity_poly.type
_entity_poly.pdbx_seq_one_letter_code
_entity_poly.pdbx_strand_id
1 'polypeptide(L)'
;MIKTELINTLDHLNTVIENDRADSADYQQAASRLSELVNGTIGIRELSFISQAIGRSLTNSELADLILAAQANKPLNEVLQLPAEADAAYTIKYQRRQAGMTQVELAKKIGIEQSQLAKIENGSLKVSLNLLQKAMTVFGRSYIVKAL
;
A
#
# COMPACT_ATOMS: atom_id res chain seq x y z
N MET A 1 -1.93 -15.35 -14.03
CA MET A 1 -3.28 -15.33 -13.44
C MET A 1 -3.93 -14.03 -13.83
N ILE A 2 -5.12 -14.09 -14.45
CA ILE A 2 -5.89 -12.89 -14.81
C ILE A 2 -6.71 -12.41 -13.60
N LYS A 3 -7.14 -11.14 -13.59
CA LYS A 3 -7.85 -10.53 -12.45
C LYS A 3 -9.03 -11.37 -11.96
N THR A 4 -9.86 -11.87 -12.88
CA THR A 4 -11.04 -12.68 -12.54
C THR A 4 -10.68 -13.98 -11.82
N GLU A 5 -9.63 -14.67 -12.25
CA GLU A 5 -9.15 -15.88 -11.58
C GLU A 5 -8.66 -15.58 -10.16
N LEU A 6 -7.96 -14.44 -9.98
CA LEU A 6 -7.47 -14.02 -8.67
C LEU A 6 -8.62 -13.67 -7.73
N ILE A 7 -9.64 -12.95 -8.21
CA ILE A 7 -10.84 -12.63 -7.41
C ILE A 7 -11.53 -13.92 -6.96
N ASN A 8 -11.83 -14.84 -7.89
CA ASN A 8 -12.45 -16.11 -7.55
C ASN A 8 -11.63 -16.92 -6.53
N THR A 9 -10.31 -16.86 -6.65
CA THR A 9 -9.40 -17.51 -5.69
C THR A 9 -9.51 -16.85 -4.31
N LEU A 10 -9.48 -15.53 -4.23
CA LEU A 10 -9.62 -14.79 -2.96
C LEU A 10 -10.98 -15.02 -2.30
N ASP A 11 -12.06 -15.03 -3.09
CA ASP A 11 -13.42 -15.32 -2.61
C ASP A 11 -13.51 -16.72 -2.01
N HIS A 12 -12.97 -17.72 -2.71
CA HIS A 12 -12.93 -19.09 -2.21
C HIS A 12 -12.13 -19.21 -0.91
N LEU A 13 -10.93 -18.63 -0.85
CA LEU A 13 -10.08 -18.68 0.33
C LEU A 13 -10.74 -18.01 1.54
N ASN A 14 -11.33 -16.82 1.36
CA ASN A 14 -12.03 -16.14 2.44
C ASN A 14 -13.26 -16.94 2.91
N THR A 15 -14.01 -17.55 1.98
CA THR A 15 -15.16 -18.40 2.32
C THR A 15 -14.74 -19.56 3.22
N VAL A 16 -13.62 -20.22 2.91
CA VAL A 16 -13.07 -21.30 3.75
C VAL A 16 -12.64 -20.77 5.11
N ILE A 17 -11.91 -19.65 5.15
CA ILE A 17 -11.41 -19.04 6.40
C ILE A 17 -12.55 -18.59 7.32
N GLU A 18 -13.65 -18.08 6.77
CA GLU A 18 -14.79 -17.58 7.54
C GLU A 18 -15.70 -18.69 8.07
N ASN A 19 -15.84 -19.80 7.33
CA ASN A 19 -16.82 -20.84 7.65
C ASN A 19 -16.21 -22.07 8.35
N ASP A 20 -14.92 -22.35 8.15
CA ASP A 20 -14.27 -23.51 8.75
C ASP A 20 -13.61 -23.21 10.09
N ARG A 21 -13.41 -24.27 10.88
CA ARG A 21 -12.74 -24.17 12.18
C ARG A 21 -11.24 -23.90 11.99
N ALA A 22 -10.68 -23.03 12.83
CA ALA A 22 -9.26 -22.67 12.76
C ALA A 22 -8.26 -23.85 12.93
N ASP A 23 -8.70 -24.95 13.53
CA ASP A 23 -7.92 -26.19 13.70
C ASP A 23 -8.03 -27.16 12.51
N SER A 24 -8.88 -26.87 11.52
CA SER A 24 -9.05 -27.72 10.34
C SER A 24 -7.86 -27.58 9.37
N ALA A 25 -7.58 -28.66 8.64
CA ALA A 25 -6.57 -28.64 7.60
C ALA A 25 -6.93 -27.65 6.47
N ASP A 26 -8.22 -27.56 6.12
CA ASP A 26 -8.71 -26.66 5.07
C ASP A 26 -8.51 -25.19 5.44
N TYR A 27 -8.83 -24.80 6.67
CA TYR A 27 -8.55 -23.46 7.20
C TYR A 27 -7.06 -23.14 7.13
N GLN A 28 -6.21 -24.04 7.63
CA GLN A 28 -4.76 -23.82 7.68
C GLN A 28 -4.17 -23.67 6.26
N GLN A 29 -4.63 -24.48 5.31
CA GLN A 29 -4.23 -24.38 3.91
C GLN A 29 -4.70 -23.07 3.28
N ALA A 30 -5.98 -22.70 3.47
CA ALA A 30 -6.53 -21.47 2.93
C ALA A 30 -5.83 -20.22 3.50
N ALA A 31 -5.62 -20.17 4.82
CA ALA A 31 -4.92 -19.08 5.48
C ALA A 31 -3.46 -18.96 5.01
N SER A 32 -2.76 -20.09 4.86
CA SER A 32 -1.38 -20.11 4.35
C SER A 32 -1.34 -19.62 2.91
N ARG A 33 -2.27 -20.07 2.07
CA ARG A 33 -2.34 -19.67 0.66
C ARG A 33 -2.67 -18.19 0.49
N LEU A 34 -3.61 -17.68 1.28
CA LEU A 34 -3.94 -16.25 1.30
C LEU A 34 -2.71 -15.43 1.73
N SER A 35 -2.02 -15.86 2.79
CA SER A 35 -0.79 -15.24 3.25
C SER A 35 0.28 -15.22 2.16
N GLU A 36 0.49 -16.30 1.41
CA GLU A 36 1.44 -16.34 0.30
C GLU A 36 1.10 -15.36 -0.83
N LEU A 37 -0.17 -15.31 -1.26
CA LEU A 37 -0.62 -14.40 -2.31
C LEU A 37 -0.39 -12.94 -1.93
N VAL A 38 -0.69 -12.61 -0.67
CA VAL A 38 -0.65 -11.26 -0.13
C VAL A 38 0.77 -10.88 0.27
N ASN A 39 1.37 -11.57 1.25
CA ASN A 39 2.67 -11.24 1.84
C ASN A 39 3.85 -11.49 0.89
N GLY A 40 3.69 -12.40 -0.08
CA GLY A 40 4.68 -12.60 -1.13
C GLY A 40 4.76 -11.43 -2.12
N THR A 41 3.76 -10.54 -2.12
CA THR A 41 3.63 -9.47 -3.12
C THR A 41 3.60 -8.07 -2.49
N ILE A 42 2.81 -7.89 -1.43
CA ILE A 42 2.59 -6.62 -0.74
C ILE A 42 2.91 -6.80 0.74
N GLY A 43 3.72 -5.91 1.31
CA GLY A 43 4.02 -5.98 2.74
C GLY A 43 2.78 -5.68 3.60
N ILE A 44 2.59 -6.45 4.68
CA ILE A 44 1.48 -6.29 5.64
C ILE A 44 1.29 -4.82 6.08
N ARG A 45 2.39 -4.13 6.40
CA ARG A 45 2.34 -2.72 6.85
C ARG A 45 1.80 -1.77 5.77
N GLU A 46 2.03 -2.09 4.51
CA GLU A 46 1.53 -1.30 3.38
C GLU A 46 0.03 -1.49 3.20
N LEU A 47 -0.45 -2.73 3.35
CA LEU A 47 -1.88 -3.04 3.36
C LEU A 47 -2.60 -2.43 4.57
N SER A 48 -2.01 -2.51 5.76
CA SER A 48 -2.56 -1.87 6.96
C SER A 48 -2.65 -0.35 6.79
N PHE A 49 -1.62 0.28 6.22
CA PHE A 49 -1.65 1.70 5.91
C PHE A 49 -2.79 2.04 4.93
N ILE A 50 -2.96 1.27 3.86
CA ILE A 50 -4.02 1.48 2.87
C ILE A 50 -5.40 1.32 3.50
N SER A 51 -5.65 0.23 4.23
CA SER A 51 -6.94 -0.03 4.89
C SER A 51 -7.28 1.05 5.93
N GLN A 52 -6.28 1.50 6.69
CA GLN A 52 -6.45 2.60 7.63
C GLN A 52 -6.77 3.92 6.92
N ALA A 53 -6.10 4.20 5.80
CA ALA A 53 -6.32 5.42 5.01
C ALA A 53 -7.72 5.49 4.41
N ILE A 54 -8.24 4.38 3.88
CA ILE A 54 -9.60 4.33 3.30
C ILE A 54 -10.70 4.24 4.37
N GLY A 55 -10.35 3.92 5.63
CA GLY A 55 -11.29 3.81 6.74
C GLY A 55 -12.19 2.57 6.70
N ARG A 56 -11.86 1.57 5.89
CA ARG A 56 -12.59 0.30 5.75
C ARG A 56 -11.67 -0.85 5.33
N SER A 57 -12.20 -2.07 5.37
CA SER A 57 -11.53 -3.22 4.78
C SER A 57 -11.51 -3.15 3.25
N LEU A 58 -10.49 -3.73 2.65
CA LEU A 58 -10.37 -3.90 1.20
C LEU A 58 -11.34 -4.98 0.72
N THR A 59 -11.95 -4.75 -0.45
CA THR A 59 -12.69 -5.81 -1.16
C THR A 59 -11.73 -6.76 -1.86
N ASN A 60 -12.19 -7.97 -2.19
CA ASN A 60 -11.36 -8.92 -2.95
C ASN A 60 -10.99 -8.41 -4.35
N SER A 61 -11.86 -7.62 -4.99
CA SER A 61 -11.51 -6.96 -6.25
C SER A 61 -10.37 -5.97 -6.07
N GLU A 62 -10.42 -5.12 -5.04
CA GLU A 62 -9.35 -4.15 -4.76
C GLU A 62 -8.06 -4.85 -4.37
N LEU A 63 -8.12 -5.89 -3.54
CA LEU A 63 -6.94 -6.68 -3.19
C LEU A 63 -6.32 -7.34 -4.43
N ALA A 64 -7.15 -7.87 -5.34
CA ALA A 64 -6.67 -8.41 -6.60
C ALA A 64 -5.98 -7.34 -7.46
N ASP A 65 -6.56 -6.14 -7.57
CA ASP A 65 -5.95 -5.01 -8.29
C ASP A 65 -4.59 -4.61 -7.68
N LEU A 66 -4.51 -4.55 -6.35
CA LEU A 66 -3.28 -4.24 -5.64
C LEU A 66 -2.19 -5.30 -5.87
N ILE A 67 -2.55 -6.59 -5.81
CA ILE A 67 -1.61 -7.70 -6.05
C ILE A 67 -1.07 -7.61 -7.47
N LEU A 68 -1.93 -7.40 -8.46
CA LEU A 68 -1.52 -7.26 -9.86
C LEU A 68 -0.62 -6.02 -10.08
N ALA A 69 -0.95 -4.89 -9.44
CA ALA A 69 -0.13 -3.69 -9.50
C ALA A 69 1.27 -3.93 -8.91
N ALA A 70 1.35 -4.54 -7.73
CA ALA A 70 2.63 -4.85 -7.09
C ALA A 70 3.47 -5.85 -7.91
N GLN A 71 2.86 -6.89 -8.49
CA GLN A 71 3.54 -7.82 -9.40
C GLN A 71 4.09 -7.10 -10.65
N ALA A 72 3.37 -6.10 -11.15
CA ALA A 72 3.80 -5.28 -12.27
C ALA A 72 4.78 -4.15 -11.88
N ASN A 73 5.21 -4.08 -10.62
CA ASN A 73 6.01 -2.97 -10.06
C ASN A 73 5.38 -1.59 -10.33
N LYS A 74 4.05 -1.52 -10.30
CA LYS A 74 3.28 -0.29 -10.42
C LYS A 74 2.91 0.22 -9.03
N PRO A 75 2.87 1.55 -8.83
CA PRO A 75 2.47 2.11 -7.55
C PRO A 75 0.99 1.80 -7.26
N LEU A 76 0.71 1.40 -6.02
CA LEU A 76 -0.61 0.90 -5.63
C LEU A 76 -1.71 1.97 -5.72
N ASN A 77 -1.34 3.24 -5.52
CA ASN A 77 -2.26 4.38 -5.63
C ASN A 77 -2.64 4.74 -7.08
N GLU A 78 -2.16 3.99 -8.09
CA GLU A 78 -2.69 4.05 -9.46
C GLU A 78 -3.96 3.20 -9.64
N VAL A 79 -4.10 2.11 -8.88
CA VAL A 79 -5.23 1.17 -8.99
C VAL A 79 -6.25 1.33 -7.88
N LEU A 80 -5.85 1.95 -6.77
CA LEU A 80 -6.74 2.28 -5.65
C LEU A 80 -6.65 3.77 -5.34
N GLN A 81 -7.80 4.44 -5.34
CA GLN A 81 -7.86 5.84 -4.92
C GLN A 81 -7.72 5.94 -3.40
N LEU A 82 -6.75 6.74 -2.96
CA LEU A 82 -6.51 7.06 -1.56
C LEU A 82 -6.90 8.52 -1.30
N PRO A 83 -7.31 8.87 -0.06
CA PRO A 83 -7.43 10.27 0.33
C PRO A 83 -6.13 11.03 0.08
N ALA A 84 -6.24 12.31 -0.27
CA ALA A 84 -5.12 13.12 -0.73
C ALA A 84 -3.89 13.06 0.18
N GLU A 85 -4.07 13.14 1.50
CA GLU A 85 -2.96 13.04 2.45
C GLU A 85 -2.29 11.67 2.45
N ALA A 86 -3.06 10.59 2.32
CA ALA A 86 -2.55 9.23 2.28
C ALA A 86 -1.87 8.93 0.93
N ASP A 87 -2.44 9.42 -0.17
CA ASP A 87 -1.84 9.32 -1.51
C ASP A 87 -0.49 10.05 -1.56
N ALA A 88 -0.41 11.25 -1.00
CA ALA A 88 0.84 12.00 -0.89
C ALA A 88 1.89 11.27 -0.05
N ALA A 89 1.52 10.77 1.14
CA ALA A 89 2.40 9.99 2.00
C ALA A 89 2.90 8.71 1.31
N TYR A 90 2.00 7.98 0.64
CA TYR A 90 2.32 6.80 -0.13
C TYR A 90 3.30 7.13 -1.26
N THR A 91 3.01 8.18 -2.04
CA THR A 91 3.82 8.58 -3.19
C THR A 91 5.24 8.96 -2.77
N ILE A 92 5.40 9.73 -1.68
CA ILE A 92 6.72 10.08 -1.14
C ILE A 92 7.51 8.81 -0.78
N LYS A 93 6.88 7.89 -0.04
CA LYS A 93 7.50 6.63 0.38
C LYS A 93 7.88 5.75 -0.80
N TYR A 94 6.99 5.61 -1.78
CA TYR A 94 7.21 4.83 -2.99
C TYR A 94 8.39 5.39 -3.79
N GLN A 95 8.38 6.68 -4.11
CA GLN A 95 9.47 7.32 -4.87
C GLN A 95 10.80 7.23 -4.13
N ARG A 96 10.81 7.41 -2.81
CA ARG A 96 12.01 7.24 -1.99
C ARG A 96 12.61 5.84 -2.14
N ARG A 97 11.78 4.80 -2.05
CA ARG A 97 12.20 3.40 -2.18
C ARG A 97 12.71 3.11 -3.60
N GLN A 98 12.03 3.60 -4.63
CA GLN A 98 12.47 3.43 -6.02
C GLN A 98 13.79 4.16 -6.31
N ALA A 99 14.05 5.27 -5.60
CA ALA A 99 15.33 5.97 -5.66
C ALA A 99 16.44 5.35 -4.78
N GLY A 100 16.17 4.23 -4.09
CA GLY A 100 17.13 3.57 -3.20
C GLY A 100 17.50 4.37 -1.95
N MET A 101 16.72 5.39 -1.59
CA MET A 101 17.04 6.29 -0.48
C MET A 101 16.52 5.77 0.86
N THR A 102 17.30 5.97 1.92
CA THR A 102 16.85 5.85 3.31
C THR A 102 15.97 7.04 3.70
N GLN A 103 15.20 6.89 4.79
CA GLN A 103 14.42 8.01 5.33
C GLN A 103 15.32 9.18 5.76
N VAL A 104 16.50 8.90 6.31
CA VAL A 104 17.46 9.95 6.72
C VAL A 104 17.91 10.76 5.50
N GLU A 105 18.23 10.12 4.38
CA GLU A 105 18.71 10.79 3.18
C GLU A 105 17.64 11.68 2.55
N LEU A 106 16.41 11.19 2.43
CA LEU A 106 15.32 12.02 1.90
C LEU A 106 15.03 13.20 2.85
N ALA A 107 14.95 12.95 4.16
CA ALA A 107 14.69 13.97 5.17
C ALA A 107 15.74 15.11 5.11
N LYS A 108 17.03 14.76 4.96
CA LYS A 108 18.10 15.74 4.75
C LYS A 108 17.91 16.57 3.48
N LYS A 109 17.50 15.96 2.36
CA LYS A 109 17.27 16.67 1.09
C LYS A 109 16.10 17.63 1.13
N ILE A 110 15.03 17.29 1.85
CA ILE A 110 13.84 18.15 2.01
C ILE A 110 13.96 19.16 3.17
N GLY A 111 14.95 18.97 4.06
CA GLY A 111 15.21 19.82 5.20
C GLY A 111 14.23 19.61 6.36
N ILE A 112 13.95 18.35 6.72
CA ILE A 112 13.15 17.98 7.90
C ILE A 112 13.86 16.90 8.72
N GLU A 113 13.34 16.63 9.92
CA GLU A 113 13.83 15.53 10.76
C GLU A 113 13.40 14.17 10.21
N GLN A 114 14.25 13.14 10.34
CA GLN A 114 13.90 11.77 9.93
C GLN A 114 12.63 11.27 10.64
N SER A 115 12.44 11.66 11.91
CA SER A 115 11.25 11.29 12.68
C SER A 115 9.96 11.90 12.12
N GLN A 116 10.03 13.10 11.52
CA GLN A 116 8.90 13.71 10.83
C GLN A 116 8.58 12.96 9.54
N LEU A 117 9.61 12.61 8.75
CA LEU A 117 9.43 11.80 7.55
C LEU A 117 8.81 10.43 7.88
N ALA A 118 9.27 9.78 8.94
CA ALA A 118 8.72 8.49 9.37
C ALA A 118 7.23 8.59 9.73
N LYS A 119 6.82 9.66 10.43
CA LYS A 119 5.40 9.90 10.73
C LYS A 119 4.57 10.17 9.47
N ILE A 120 5.12 10.92 8.52
CA ILE A 120 4.50 11.15 7.21
C ILE A 120 4.28 9.83 6.46
N GLU A 121 5.32 9.01 6.30
CA GLU A 121 5.25 7.75 5.54
C GLU A 121 4.39 6.66 6.20
N ASN A 122 4.03 6.86 7.47
CA ASN A 122 3.11 6.02 8.24
C ASN A 122 1.70 6.64 8.33
N GLY A 123 1.46 7.81 7.75
CA GLY A 123 0.15 8.48 7.77
C GLY A 123 -0.21 9.13 9.11
N SER A 124 0.69 9.17 10.08
CA SER A 124 0.45 9.77 11.40
C SER A 124 0.77 11.26 11.48
N LEU A 125 1.36 11.83 10.43
CA LEU A 125 1.57 13.27 10.28
C LEU A 125 1.09 13.72 8.89
N LYS A 126 0.25 14.75 8.86
CA LYS A 126 -0.26 15.32 7.62
C LYS A 126 0.87 15.91 6.78
N VAL A 127 0.82 15.63 5.47
CA VAL A 127 1.74 16.20 4.49
C VAL A 127 1.26 17.60 4.13
N SER A 128 2.08 18.62 4.40
CA SER A 128 1.80 19.97 3.91
C SER A 128 2.15 20.09 2.42
N LEU A 129 1.47 20.99 1.70
CA LEU A 129 1.75 21.23 0.28
C LEU A 129 3.21 21.60 0.01
N ASN A 130 3.81 22.43 0.86
CA ASN A 130 5.23 22.79 0.77
C ASN A 130 6.15 21.57 0.91
N LEU A 131 5.86 20.68 1.85
CA LEU A 131 6.64 19.47 2.06
C LEU A 131 6.50 18.50 0.90
N LEU A 132 5.28 18.32 0.39
CA LEU A 132 5.01 17.51 -0.79
C LEU A 132 5.78 18.04 -1.99
N GLN A 133 5.73 19.35 -2.23
CA GLN A 133 6.46 20.00 -3.31
C GLN A 133 7.98 19.77 -3.18
N LYS A 134 8.55 19.98 -1.99
CA LYS A 134 9.98 19.72 -1.74
C LYS A 134 10.36 18.27 -2.02
N ALA A 135 9.55 17.31 -1.55
CA ALA A 135 9.79 15.90 -1.79
C ALA A 135 9.74 15.56 -3.29
N MET A 136 8.75 16.08 -4.01
CA MET A 136 8.58 15.79 -5.44
C MET A 136 9.68 16.43 -6.30
N THR A 137 10.19 17.60 -5.91
CA THR A 137 11.37 18.22 -6.53
C THR A 137 12.62 17.34 -6.40
N VAL A 138 12.81 16.65 -5.26
CA VAL A 138 13.94 15.69 -5.10
C VAL A 138 13.88 14.58 -6.16
N PHE A 139 12.69 14.20 -6.58
CA PHE A 139 12.46 13.15 -7.58
C PHE A 139 12.32 13.70 -9.01
N GLY A 140 12.40 15.01 -9.21
CA GLY A 140 12.21 15.65 -10.52
C GLY A 140 10.78 15.47 -11.07
N ARG A 141 9.78 15.40 -10.20
CA ARG A 141 8.37 15.13 -10.55
C ARG A 141 7.44 16.20 -9.99
N SER A 142 6.25 16.27 -10.57
CA SER A 142 5.12 17.03 -10.03
C SER A 142 4.09 16.08 -9.42
N TYR A 143 3.41 16.52 -8.37
CA TYR A 143 2.29 15.78 -7.77
C TYR A 143 0.96 16.37 -8.22
N ILE A 144 0.02 15.49 -8.59
CA ILE A 144 -1.34 15.86 -8.99
C ILE A 144 -2.28 15.35 -7.90
N VAL A 145 -3.01 16.27 -7.27
CA VAL A 145 -4.07 15.91 -6.32
C VAL A 145 -5.23 15.32 -7.11
N LYS A 146 -5.58 14.07 -6.81
CA LYS A 146 -6.75 13.40 -7.38
C LYS A 146 -7.97 13.77 -6.54
N ALA A 147 -9.05 14.22 -7.17
CA ALA A 147 -10.33 14.37 -6.48
C ALA A 147 -10.89 12.97 -6.19
N LEU A 148 -11.38 12.78 -4.96
CA LEU A 148 -12.15 11.60 -4.56
C LEU A 148 -13.58 11.69 -5.08
#